data_AF-A0A519WEZ0-F1
#
_entry.id   AF-A0A519WEZ0-F1
#
_cell.length_a   1.000
_cell.length_b   1.000
_cell.length_c   1.000
_cell.angle_alpha   90.00
_cell.angle_beta   90.00
_cell.angle_gamma   90.00
#
_symmetry.space_group_name_H-M   'P 1'
#
loop_
_entity.id
_entity.type
_entity.pdbx_description
1 polymer ?
#
loop_
_entity_poly.entity_id
_entity_poly.type
_entity_poly.pdbx_seq_one_letter_code
_entity_poly.pdbx_strand_id
1 'polypeptide(L)'
;MKIKHIIKGIAFLSLTLTVTSCEKNFLEINDNPNTPTTTTPELVLPAALTNTGAAVNNNLNILGNLLTGNWAQSPDFLFYQPQETYQFTPGTYDAVWTSLYA
;
A
#
# COMPACT_ATOMS: atom_id res chain seq x y z
N MET A 1 -11.87 64.46 -15.03
CA MET A 1 -11.15 63.39 -15.76
C MET A 1 -10.42 62.40 -14.85
N LYS A 2 -9.81 62.81 -13.73
CA LYS A 2 -9.01 61.94 -12.83
C LYS A 2 -9.79 60.82 -12.14
N ILE A 3 -11.02 61.07 -11.67
CA ILE A 3 -11.87 60.05 -11.01
C ILE A 3 -12.20 58.86 -11.92
N LYS A 4 -12.45 59.08 -13.21
CA LYS A 4 -12.72 57.98 -14.17
C LYS A 4 -11.51 57.05 -14.38
N HIS A 5 -10.29 57.56 -14.20
CA HIS A 5 -9.06 56.76 -14.31
C HIS A 5 -8.79 55.96 -13.04
N ILE A 6 -9.13 56.51 -11.87
CA ILE A 6 -9.06 55.80 -10.58
C ILE A 6 -10.05 54.64 -10.54
N ILE A 7 -11.31 54.86 -10.98
CA ILE A 7 -12.33 53.80 -11.03
C ILE A 7 -11.91 52.67 -11.98
N LYS A 8 -11.33 53.00 -13.15
CA LYS A 8 -10.78 52.00 -14.08
C LYS A 8 -9.61 51.22 -13.47
N GLY A 9 -8.74 51.89 -12.70
CA GLY A 9 -7.63 51.24 -12.00
C GLY A 9 -8.10 50.25 -10.93
N ILE A 10 -9.11 50.64 -10.13
CA ILE A 10 -9.69 49.76 -9.11
C ILE A 10 -10.38 48.56 -9.75
N ALA A 11 -11.16 48.77 -10.81
CA ALA A 11 -11.85 47.70 -11.54
C ALA A 11 -10.88 46.69 -12.18
N PHE A 12 -9.73 47.17 -12.67
CA PHE A 12 -8.69 46.30 -13.22
C PHE A 12 -8.01 45.47 -12.13
N LEU A 13 -7.71 46.08 -10.97
CA LEU A 13 -7.10 45.40 -9.83
C LEU A 13 -8.02 44.32 -9.24
N SER A 14 -9.31 44.62 -9.09
CA SER A 14 -10.28 43.62 -8.61
C SER A 14 -10.46 42.48 -9.60
N LEU A 15 -10.44 42.74 -10.91
CA LEU A 15 -10.47 41.68 -11.91
C LEU A 15 -9.25 40.76 -11.76
N THR A 16 -8.03 41.31 -11.65
CA THR A 16 -6.81 40.49 -11.47
C THR A 16 -6.82 39.60 -10.23
N LEU A 17 -7.37 40.11 -9.12
CA LEU A 17 -7.49 39.35 -7.86
C LEU A 17 -8.47 38.17 -7.98
N THR A 18 -9.55 38.33 -8.75
CA THR A 18 -10.55 37.27 -8.96
C THR A 18 -10.11 36.19 -9.93
N VAL A 19 -9.19 36.47 -10.88
CA VAL A 19 -8.68 35.45 -11.79
C VAL A 19 -7.64 34.54 -11.12
N THR A 20 -6.93 35.05 -10.10
CA THR A 20 -5.91 34.29 -9.37
C THR A 20 -6.47 33.50 -8.17
N SER A 21 -7.69 33.79 -7.70
CA SER A 21 -8.23 33.22 -6.46
C SER A 21 -8.84 31.81 -6.61
N CYS A 22 -8.81 31.22 -7.80
CA CYS A 22 -9.55 30.00 -8.13
C CYS A 22 -8.64 28.83 -8.55
N GLU A 23 -7.48 28.67 -7.92
CA GLU A 23 -6.76 27.40 -8.06
C GLU A 23 -7.55 26.28 -7.37
N LYS A 24 -8.11 25.39 -8.20
CA LYS A 24 -9.02 24.31 -7.79
C LYS A 24 -8.45 23.38 -6.71
N ASN A 25 -7.12 23.38 -6.54
CA ASN A 25 -6.36 22.49 -5.67
C ASN A 25 -5.45 23.26 -4.68
N PHE A 26 -5.66 24.57 -4.47
CA PHE A 26 -4.77 25.39 -3.61
C PHE A 26 -4.66 24.88 -2.16
N LEU A 27 -5.68 24.16 -1.68
CA LEU A 27 -5.75 23.60 -0.33
C LEU A 27 -5.64 22.06 -0.30
N GLU A 28 -5.23 21.42 -1.39
CA GLU A 28 -4.98 19.97 -1.46
C GLU A 28 -3.68 19.65 -0.70
N ILE A 29 -3.78 19.55 0.64
CA ILE A 29 -2.68 19.19 1.55
C ILE A 29 -2.79 17.74 2.06
N ASN A 30 -3.78 16.99 1.57
CA ASN A 30 -4.11 15.66 2.08
C ASN A 30 -3.32 14.54 1.38
N ASP A 31 -2.51 14.88 0.37
CA ASP A 31 -1.60 13.94 -0.25
C ASP A 31 -0.44 13.64 0.71
N ASN A 32 -0.35 12.40 1.17
CA ASN A 32 0.72 11.97 2.06
C ASN A 32 2.03 11.82 1.27
N PRO A 33 3.04 12.68 1.49
CA PRO A 33 4.30 12.60 0.75
C PRO A 33 5.12 11.33 1.10
N ASN A 34 4.74 10.60 2.15
CA ASN A 34 5.42 9.38 2.59
C ASN A 34 4.82 8.09 2.00
N THR A 35 3.76 8.19 1.21
CA THR A 35 3.06 7.02 0.66
C THR A 35 2.84 7.20 -0.83
N PRO A 36 3.90 6.99 -1.65
CA PRO A 36 3.78 7.11 -3.09
C PRO A 36 2.78 6.08 -3.62
N THR A 37 1.78 6.54 -4.36
CA THR A 37 0.76 5.70 -4.99
C THR A 37 1.17 5.16 -6.35
N THR A 38 2.28 5.66 -6.90
CA THR A 38 2.87 5.22 -8.16
C THR A 38 4.40 5.29 -8.07
N THR A 39 5.10 4.38 -8.74
CA THR A 39 6.56 4.34 -8.80
C THR A 39 7.02 3.50 -10.01
N THR A 40 8.34 3.37 -10.23
CA THR A 40 8.87 2.59 -11.35
C THR A 40 8.96 1.10 -11.03
N PRO A 41 8.91 0.20 -12.03
CA PRO A 41 9.01 -1.24 -11.82
C PRO A 41 10.28 -1.66 -11.08
N GLU A 42 11.39 -0.97 -11.28
CA GLU A 42 12.69 -1.26 -10.64
C GLU A 42 12.64 -1.08 -9.12
N LEU A 43 11.75 -0.23 -8.62
CA LEU A 43 11.55 -0.01 -7.18
C LEU A 43 10.50 -0.97 -6.58
N VAL A 44 9.54 -1.45 -7.37
CA VAL A 44 8.50 -2.40 -6.91
C VAL A 44 8.99 -3.84 -6.93
N LEU A 45 9.70 -4.23 -8.00
CA LEU A 45 10.06 -5.62 -8.27
C LEU A 45 10.83 -6.29 -7.12
N PRO A 46 11.86 -5.67 -6.49
CA PRO A 46 12.59 -6.30 -5.39
C PRO A 46 11.71 -6.61 -4.17
N ALA A 47 10.78 -5.71 -3.84
CA ALA A 47 9.84 -5.91 -2.74
C ALA A 47 8.87 -7.06 -3.05
N ALA A 48 8.31 -7.09 -4.27
CA ALA A 48 7.41 -8.17 -4.70
C ALA A 48 8.11 -9.54 -4.68
N LEU A 49 9.35 -9.62 -5.16
CA LEU A 49 10.16 -10.84 -5.12
C LEU A 49 10.44 -11.27 -3.67
N THR A 50 10.77 -10.33 -2.79
CA THR A 50 11.02 -10.61 -1.37
C THR A 50 9.78 -11.16 -0.68
N ASN A 51 8.61 -10.54 -0.90
CA ASN A 51 7.34 -11.00 -0.33
C ASN A 51 6.95 -12.38 -0.84
N THR A 52 7.11 -12.61 -2.16
CA THR A 52 6.86 -13.92 -2.77
C THR A 52 7.79 -14.98 -2.19
N GLY A 53 9.09 -14.67 -2.11
CA GLY A 53 10.09 -15.56 -1.54
C GLY A 53 9.81 -15.90 -0.08
N ALA A 54 9.43 -14.91 0.73
CA ALA A 54 9.07 -15.12 2.12
C ALA A 54 7.83 -16.01 2.28
N ALA A 55 6.78 -15.80 1.49
CA ALA A 55 5.57 -16.62 1.52
C ALA A 55 5.85 -18.07 1.10
N VAL A 56 6.56 -18.26 -0.01
CA VAL A 56 6.83 -19.58 -0.60
C VAL A 56 7.84 -20.37 0.22
N ASN A 57 8.96 -19.77 0.61
CA ASN A 57 10.05 -20.47 1.30
C ASN A 57 9.81 -20.65 2.81
N ASN A 58 8.75 -20.06 3.37
CA ASN A 58 8.43 -20.19 4.78
C ASN A 58 7.13 -20.97 4.98
N ASN A 59 5.99 -20.28 5.07
CA ASN A 59 4.71 -20.92 5.40
C ASN A 59 4.32 -22.04 4.44
N LEU A 60 4.43 -21.80 3.12
CA LEU A 60 4.05 -22.80 2.13
C LEU A 60 5.07 -23.95 2.04
N ASN A 61 6.36 -23.69 2.26
CA ASN A 61 7.37 -24.73 2.31
C ASN A 61 7.18 -25.64 3.54
N ILE A 62 6.89 -25.06 4.71
CA ILE A 62 6.57 -25.80 5.93
C ILE A 62 5.33 -26.66 5.70
N LEU A 63 4.24 -26.07 5.18
CA LEU A 63 3.01 -26.79 4.87
C LEU A 63 3.27 -27.99 3.96
N GLY A 64 3.95 -27.75 2.83
CA GLY A 64 4.24 -28.79 1.85
C GLY A 64 5.04 -29.93 2.46
N ASN A 65 6.15 -29.62 3.14
CA ASN A 65 7.01 -30.64 3.71
C ASN A 65 6.34 -31.45 4.84
N LEU A 66 5.50 -30.83 5.66
CA LEU A 66 4.76 -31.55 6.71
C LEU A 66 3.68 -32.45 6.09
N LEU A 67 2.92 -31.97 5.10
CA LEU A 67 1.87 -32.76 4.46
C LEU A 67 2.41 -33.91 3.61
N THR A 68 3.57 -33.73 2.96
CA THR A 68 4.21 -34.79 2.18
C THR A 68 5.09 -35.71 3.02
N GLY A 69 5.24 -35.45 4.33
CA GLY A 69 6.03 -36.26 5.24
C GLY A 69 7.55 -36.13 5.08
N ASN A 70 8.03 -35.05 4.45
CA ASN A 70 9.47 -34.75 4.41
C ASN A 70 9.99 -34.28 5.76
N TRP A 71 9.16 -33.57 6.52
CA TRP A 71 9.46 -33.03 7.85
C TRP A 71 8.47 -33.55 8.90
N ALA A 72 8.89 -33.53 10.15
CA ALA A 72 8.06 -33.78 11.32
C ALA A 72 8.42 -32.78 12.44
N GLN A 73 7.46 -32.44 13.30
CA GLN A 73 7.74 -31.63 14.49
C GLN A 73 8.59 -32.44 15.49
N SER A 74 9.49 -31.75 16.19
CA SER A 74 10.12 -32.32 17.39
C SER A 74 9.07 -32.53 18.48
N PRO A 75 9.14 -33.62 19.26
CA PRO A 75 8.15 -33.95 20.28
C PRO A 75 8.07 -32.94 21.44
N ASP A 76 9.08 -32.09 21.62
CA ASP A 76 9.17 -31.13 22.71
C ASP A 76 8.48 -29.77 22.42
N PHE A 77 7.89 -29.59 21.22
CA PHE A 77 7.29 -28.33 20.77
C PHE A 77 5.92 -28.55 20.12
N LEU A 78 5.07 -27.51 20.14
CA LEU A 78 3.71 -27.52 19.59
C LEU A 78 3.49 -26.34 18.63
N PHE A 79 4.22 -26.27 17.52
CA PHE A 79 4.10 -25.17 16.54
C PHE A 79 3.17 -25.48 15.36
N TYR A 80 3.10 -26.73 14.88
CA TYR A 80 2.46 -27.06 13.60
C TYR A 80 1.16 -27.84 13.78
N GLN A 81 0.40 -27.49 14.84
CA GLN A 81 -0.78 -28.22 15.27
C GLN A 81 -1.82 -28.42 14.15
N PRO A 82 -2.20 -27.40 13.35
CA PRO A 82 -3.14 -27.61 12.25
C PRO A 82 -2.62 -28.59 11.18
N GLN A 83 -1.32 -28.58 10.90
CA GLN A 83 -0.69 -29.45 9.92
C GLN A 83 -0.60 -30.91 10.41
N GLU A 84 -0.28 -31.13 11.69
CA GLU A 84 -0.13 -32.47 12.26
C GLU A 84 -1.46 -33.14 12.63
N THR A 85 -2.44 -32.34 13.05
CA THR A 85 -3.79 -32.84 13.37
C THR A 85 -4.75 -32.81 12.18
N TYR A 86 -4.30 -32.28 11.04
CA TYR A 86 -5.10 -32.05 9.82
C TYR A 86 -6.34 -31.16 10.06
N GLN A 87 -6.30 -30.29 11.07
CA GLN A 87 -7.39 -29.39 11.44
C GLN A 87 -7.21 -28.00 10.81
N PHE A 88 -7.24 -27.93 9.48
CA PHE A 88 -7.22 -26.66 8.77
C PHE A 88 -8.58 -25.94 8.85
N THR A 89 -8.54 -24.64 9.07
CA THR A 89 -9.69 -23.74 8.94
C THR A 89 -9.50 -22.84 7.72
N PRO A 90 -10.57 -22.21 7.19
CA PRO A 90 -10.43 -21.23 6.11
C PRO A 90 -9.40 -20.14 6.41
N GLY A 91 -9.26 -19.72 7.69
CA GLY A 91 -8.33 -18.67 8.09
C GLY A 91 -6.89 -19.10 8.33
N THR A 92 -6.55 -20.40 8.21
CA THR A 92 -5.22 -20.91 8.61
C THR A 92 -4.08 -20.31 7.76
N TYR A 93 -4.35 -19.91 6.52
CA TYR A 93 -3.36 -19.31 5.62
C TYR A 93 -3.77 -17.93 5.08
N ASP A 94 -4.71 -17.23 5.74
CA ASP A 94 -5.16 -15.90 5.32
C ASP A 94 -4.00 -14.90 5.24
N ALA A 95 -3.09 -14.91 6.21
CA ALA A 95 -1.93 -14.02 6.20
C ALA A 95 -1.01 -14.26 4.99
N VAL A 96 -0.87 -15.51 4.54
CA VAL A 96 -0.09 -15.85 3.35
C VAL A 96 -0.80 -15.35 2.10
N TRP A 97 -2.11 -15.55 2.02
CA TRP A 97 -2.94 -15.02 0.93
C TRP A 97 -2.83 -13.50 0.83
N THR A 98 -3.08 -12.80 1.94
CA THR A 98 -2.95 -11.34 2.02
C THR A 98 -1.56 -10.87 1.63
N SER A 99 -0.50 -11.53 2.11
CA SER A 99 0.87 -11.16 1.76
C SER A 99 1.20 -11.29 0.27
N LEU A 100 0.51 -12.15 -0.47
CA LEU A 100 0.74 -12.39 -1.89
C LEU A 100 -0.13 -11.51 -2.80
N TYR A 101 -1.31 -11.11 -2.34
CA TYR A 101 -2.35 -10.52 -3.20
C TYR A 101 -2.89 -9.16 -2.76
N ALA A 102 -2.56 -8.67 -1.57
CA ALA A 102 -2.92 -7.31 -1.13
C ALA A 102 -1.85 -6.29 -1.56
#